data_AF-A0A9E0DSY6-F1
#
_entry.id   AF-A0A9E0DSY6-F1
#
_cell.length_a   1.000
_cell.length_b   1.000
_cell.length_c   1.000
_cell.angle_alpha   90.00
_cell.angle_beta   90.00
_cell.angle_gamma   90.00
#
_symmetry.space_group_name_H-M   'P 1'
#
loop_
_entity.id
_entity.type
_entity.pdbx_description
1 polymer ?
#
loop_
_entity_poly.entity_id
_entity_poly.type
_entity_poly.pdbx_seq_one_letter_code
_entity_poly.pdbx_strand_id
1 'polypeptide(L)'
;MKKIKRIFSCVALGLALITATACGSQQAAVDAKTVNAESANKMPNFTSEPIADEYAVFNTNYGTFKVRLYGSKTPITVKNFEYLVKKGYYDNLVFHRVIEGFMIQGGDPNGNGTGGPGYAIPDEFVKDLHFNKMGVLAMANRGPNTGGSQFFITLGPTDWLDNKHTIFGAVVQGMDVVEKIGKVKTNQQDKPVEPVVIKGITLEPITDDASQNNTKK
;
A
#
# COMPACT_ATOMS: atom_id res chain seq x y z
N MET A 1 9.06 -59.83 -12.58
CA MET A 1 8.87 -61.08 -11.79
C MET A 1 10.22 -61.52 -11.23
N LYS A 2 10.30 -61.74 -9.90
CA LYS A 2 11.08 -62.76 -9.17
C LYS A 2 12.61 -62.85 -9.47
N LYS A 3 13.56 -63.00 -8.55
CA LYS A 3 13.62 -63.36 -7.11
C LYS A 3 15.15 -63.39 -6.78
N ILE A 4 15.63 -62.81 -5.67
CA ILE A 4 16.10 -63.50 -4.43
C ILE A 4 17.60 -63.90 -4.35
N LYS A 5 18.23 -63.32 -3.30
CA LYS A 5 19.20 -63.81 -2.27
C LYS A 5 20.57 -64.40 -2.65
N ARG A 6 21.58 -63.95 -1.88
CA ARG A 6 22.65 -64.72 -1.17
C ARG A 6 23.46 -63.73 -0.30
N ILE A 7 23.28 -63.65 1.02
CA ILE A 7 23.95 -64.38 2.12
C ILE A 7 25.48 -64.25 2.10
N PHE A 8 26.04 -63.52 3.07
CA PHE A 8 27.32 -63.76 3.78
C PHE A 8 27.16 -63.11 5.18
N SER A 9 27.01 -63.88 6.26
CA SER A 9 28.00 -64.62 7.05
C SER A 9 28.71 -63.78 8.11
N CYS A 10 28.42 -64.16 9.34
CA CYS A 10 28.98 -63.82 10.65
C CYS A 10 30.48 -63.51 10.70
N VAL A 11 30.84 -62.46 11.45
CA VAL A 11 31.98 -62.49 12.38
C VAL A 11 31.53 -61.86 13.70
N ALA A 12 31.85 -62.54 14.78
CA ALA A 12 31.46 -62.26 16.15
C ALA A 12 32.53 -61.46 16.91
N LEU A 13 32.11 -61.02 18.10
CA LEU A 13 32.89 -60.79 19.31
C LEU A 13 33.74 -59.50 19.42
N GLY A 14 33.24 -58.60 20.28
CA GLY A 14 34.00 -57.52 20.91
C GLY A 14 33.21 -56.98 22.10
N LEU A 15 33.48 -57.56 23.28
CA LEU A 15 32.88 -57.27 24.58
C LEU A 15 33.43 -55.95 25.15
N ALA A 16 32.57 -55.00 25.55
CA ALA A 16 32.85 -54.06 26.64
C ALA A 16 31.56 -53.33 27.10
N LEU A 17 31.10 -53.66 28.31
CA LEU A 17 30.18 -52.84 29.09
C LEU A 17 30.89 -51.55 29.52
N ILE A 18 30.29 -50.38 29.27
CA ILE A 18 30.34 -49.25 30.22
C ILE A 18 28.96 -48.59 30.24
N THR A 19 28.29 -48.73 31.37
CA THR A 19 27.10 -47.97 31.78
C THR A 19 27.51 -46.60 32.30
N ALA A 20 26.85 -45.54 31.84
CA ALA A 20 26.31 -44.46 32.68
C ALA A 20 25.77 -43.33 31.79
N THR A 21 24.45 -43.24 31.72
CA THR A 21 23.73 -42.00 31.43
C THR A 21 24.11 -40.95 32.47
N ALA A 22 24.73 -39.85 32.01
CA ALA A 22 24.71 -38.58 32.71
C ALA A 22 24.48 -37.46 31.69
N CYS A 23 23.38 -36.77 31.93
CA CYS A 23 22.84 -35.64 31.20
C CYS A 23 23.83 -34.46 31.22
N GLY A 24 23.98 -33.75 30.10
CA GLY A 24 24.74 -32.50 30.09
C GLY A 24 25.35 -32.13 28.75
N SER A 25 24.54 -31.90 27.72
CA SER A 25 24.98 -31.11 26.58
C SER A 25 25.08 -29.64 27.03
N GLN A 26 26.29 -29.18 27.33
CA GLN A 26 26.61 -27.76 27.37
C GLN A 26 26.56 -27.22 25.93
N GLN A 27 25.38 -26.70 25.57
CA GLN A 27 25.23 -25.77 24.47
C GLN A 27 25.96 -24.49 24.87
N ALA A 28 26.98 -24.11 24.10
CA ALA A 28 27.54 -22.77 24.16
C ALA A 28 26.41 -21.74 24.00
N ALA A 29 26.30 -20.85 24.98
CA ALA A 29 25.39 -19.72 24.94
C ALA A 29 25.72 -18.87 23.70
N VAL A 30 24.87 -18.96 22.69
CA VAL A 30 24.77 -17.92 21.68
C VAL A 30 23.84 -16.88 22.31
N ASP A 31 24.38 -15.71 22.59
CA ASP A 31 23.64 -14.52 22.99
C ASP A 31 22.56 -14.22 21.95
N ALA A 32 21.39 -14.83 22.15
CA ALA A 32 20.15 -14.40 21.55
C ALA A 32 19.80 -13.09 22.26
N LYS A 33 20.31 -11.99 21.71
CA LYS A 33 19.72 -10.67 21.87
C LYS A 33 18.22 -10.85 21.68
N THR A 34 17.48 -10.74 22.78
CA THR A 34 16.04 -10.58 22.82
C THR A 34 15.71 -9.35 21.97
N VAL A 35 15.46 -9.56 20.68
CA VAL A 35 14.72 -8.62 19.87
C VAL A 35 13.29 -8.70 20.38
N ASN A 36 12.91 -7.72 21.20
CA ASN A 36 11.53 -7.49 21.58
C ASN A 36 10.68 -7.48 20.30
N ALA A 37 9.81 -8.49 20.19
CA ALA A 37 8.69 -8.49 19.29
C ALA A 37 7.61 -7.55 19.85
N GLU A 38 7.83 -6.25 19.70
CA GLU A 38 6.85 -5.15 19.86
C GLU A 38 7.07 -4.24 18.64
N SER A 39 6.17 -4.04 17.66
CA SER A 39 4.72 -4.20 17.59
C SER A 39 4.31 -4.49 16.14
N ALA A 40 3.49 -5.51 15.91
CA ALA A 40 2.78 -5.66 14.64
C ALA A 40 1.59 -4.66 14.59
N ASN A 41 1.55 -3.83 13.55
CA ASN A 41 0.36 -3.20 12.96
C ASN A 41 -0.65 -2.47 13.86
N LYS A 42 -0.22 -1.44 14.61
CA LYS A 42 -1.17 -0.43 15.12
C LYS A 42 -1.18 0.79 14.21
N MET A 43 -2.37 1.17 13.72
CA MET A 43 -2.59 2.45 13.04
C MET A 43 -2.04 3.60 13.91
N PRO A 44 -1.24 4.52 13.35
CA PRO A 44 -0.87 5.73 14.07
C PRO A 44 -2.11 6.51 14.53
N ASN A 45 -1.99 7.27 15.62
CA ASN A 45 -3.12 8.04 16.13
C ASN A 45 -3.34 9.30 15.27
N PHE A 46 -4.11 9.18 14.18
CA PHE A 46 -4.51 10.31 13.34
C PHE A 46 -5.77 10.97 13.92
N THR A 47 -5.66 12.23 14.32
CA THR A 47 -6.81 13.03 14.79
C THR A 47 -7.66 13.50 13.62
N SER A 48 -8.96 13.74 13.86
CA SER A 48 -9.88 14.33 12.88
C SER A 48 -9.74 15.86 12.75
N GLU A 49 -8.72 16.45 13.36
CA GLU A 49 -8.46 17.89 13.24
C GLU A 49 -7.99 18.22 11.80
N PRO A 50 -8.65 19.17 11.11
CA PRO A 50 -8.25 19.60 9.78
C PRO A 50 -6.79 20.03 9.72
N ILE A 51 -6.11 19.71 8.62
CA ILE A 51 -4.75 20.21 8.31
C ILE A 51 -4.77 21.00 7.02
N ALA A 52 -3.68 21.72 6.72
CA ALA A 52 -3.55 22.42 5.46
C ALA A 52 -3.64 21.43 4.28
N ASP A 53 -4.20 21.89 3.17
CA ASP A 53 -4.07 21.17 1.92
C ASP A 53 -2.61 21.24 1.45
N GLU A 54 -2.09 20.14 0.93
CA GLU A 54 -0.74 20.03 0.34
C GLU A 54 -0.85 19.48 -1.09
N TYR A 55 0.22 19.64 -1.87
CA TYR A 55 0.38 18.90 -3.11
C TYR A 55 1.12 17.59 -2.85
N ALA A 56 0.70 16.52 -3.53
CA ALA A 56 1.50 15.32 -3.71
C ALA A 56 1.90 15.16 -5.18
N VAL A 57 3.19 15.01 -5.43
CA VAL A 57 3.78 14.86 -6.76
C VAL A 57 4.17 13.41 -6.96
N PHE A 58 3.49 12.73 -7.86
CA PHE A 58 3.74 11.35 -8.23
C PHE A 58 4.75 11.30 -9.37
N ASN A 59 5.92 10.74 -9.12
CA ASN A 59 6.89 10.44 -10.17
C ASN A 59 6.69 9.00 -10.63
N THR A 60 6.40 8.79 -11.92
CA THR A 60 6.17 7.45 -12.48
C THR A 60 7.11 7.16 -13.65
N ASN A 61 7.12 5.91 -14.14
CA ASN A 61 7.77 5.60 -15.42
C ASN A 61 7.01 6.11 -16.65
N TYR A 62 5.82 6.70 -16.49
CA TYR A 62 5.02 7.28 -17.58
C TYR A 62 5.06 8.82 -17.64
N GLY A 63 5.62 9.45 -16.60
CA GLY A 63 5.66 10.91 -16.41
C GLY A 63 5.38 11.29 -14.96
N THR A 64 5.28 12.59 -14.71
CA THR A 64 4.95 13.13 -13.39
C THR A 64 3.58 13.77 -13.42
N PHE A 65 2.78 13.56 -12.36
CA PHE A 65 1.52 14.27 -12.16
C PHE A 65 1.42 14.77 -10.71
N LYS A 66 0.64 15.83 -10.51
CA LYS A 66 0.48 16.52 -9.22
C LYS A 66 -0.98 16.45 -8.79
N VAL A 67 -1.23 16.07 -7.54
CA VAL A 67 -2.55 16.11 -6.91
C VAL A 67 -2.57 17.13 -5.79
N ARG A 68 -3.70 17.82 -5.60
CA ARG A 68 -4.02 18.55 -4.37
C ARG A 68 -4.68 17.58 -3.39
N LEU A 69 -4.16 17.48 -2.18
CA LEU A 69 -4.71 16.71 -1.07
C LEU A 69 -5.66 17.59 -0.26
N TYR A 70 -6.83 17.06 0.12
CA TYR A 70 -7.87 17.80 0.84
C TYR A 70 -7.73 17.62 2.35
N GLY A 71 -6.59 17.99 2.91
CA GLY A 71 -6.28 17.86 4.34
C GLY A 71 -7.27 18.59 5.25
N SER A 72 -7.88 19.65 4.71
CA SER A 72 -8.92 20.43 5.39
C SER A 72 -10.28 19.74 5.47
N LYS A 73 -10.54 18.74 4.62
CA LYS A 73 -11.83 18.06 4.47
C LYS A 73 -11.81 16.60 4.93
N THR A 74 -10.72 15.88 4.64
CA THR A 74 -10.54 14.45 4.97
C THR A 74 -9.21 14.25 5.70
N PRO A 75 -9.04 14.83 6.91
CA PRO A 75 -7.76 14.90 7.59
C PRO A 75 -7.18 13.54 7.97
N ILE A 76 -7.99 12.54 8.34
CA ILE A 76 -7.46 11.23 8.73
C ILE A 76 -6.84 10.54 7.50
N THR A 77 -7.53 10.58 6.37
CA THR A 77 -7.09 9.97 5.13
C THR A 77 -5.84 10.64 4.59
N VAL A 78 -5.78 11.98 4.62
CA VAL A 78 -4.60 12.73 4.19
C VAL A 78 -3.41 12.50 5.10
N LYS A 79 -3.58 12.55 6.44
CA LYS A 79 -2.51 12.23 7.40
C LYS A 79 -1.96 10.81 7.21
N ASN A 80 -2.85 9.85 6.98
CA ASN A 80 -2.46 8.48 6.66
C ASN A 80 -1.63 8.41 5.36
N PHE A 81 -2.10 9.04 4.29
CA PHE A 81 -1.39 9.06 3.02
C PHE A 81 -0.01 9.73 3.16
N GLU A 82 0.07 10.91 3.77
CA GLU A 82 1.33 11.61 4.01
C GLU A 82 2.30 10.80 4.86
N TYR A 83 1.80 10.14 5.91
CA TYR A 83 2.61 9.28 6.77
C TYR A 83 3.25 8.14 5.98
N LEU A 84 2.49 7.51 5.07
CA LEU A 84 3.00 6.45 4.20
C LEU A 84 4.00 7.00 3.16
N VAL A 85 3.73 8.17 2.57
CA VAL A 85 4.68 8.86 1.67
C VAL A 85 5.99 9.17 2.39
N LYS A 86 5.95 9.77 3.58
CA LYS A 86 7.14 10.12 4.39
C LYS A 86 7.96 8.90 4.80
N LYS A 87 7.37 7.70 4.78
CA LYS A 87 8.05 6.42 5.00
C LYS A 87 8.63 5.76 3.73
N GLY A 88 8.44 6.36 2.55
CA GLY A 88 8.79 5.73 1.27
C GLY A 88 7.91 4.52 0.94
N TYR A 89 6.73 4.39 1.57
CA TYR A 89 5.88 3.20 1.44
C TYR A 89 5.44 2.94 0.00
N TYR A 90 5.24 4.02 -0.77
CA TYR A 90 4.76 3.95 -2.14
C TYR A 90 5.87 3.78 -3.18
N ASP A 91 7.14 3.82 -2.76
CA ASP A 91 8.28 3.78 -3.67
C ASP A 91 8.37 2.42 -4.35
N ASN A 92 8.46 2.46 -5.68
CA ASN A 92 8.48 1.31 -6.59
C ASN A 92 7.21 0.43 -6.55
N LEU A 93 6.11 0.90 -5.95
CA LEU A 93 4.83 0.23 -6.06
C LEU A 93 4.22 0.41 -7.46
N VAL A 94 3.31 -0.48 -7.82
CA VAL A 94 2.67 -0.47 -9.15
C VAL A 94 1.22 0.00 -9.08
N PHE A 95 0.75 0.58 -10.18
CA PHE A 95 -0.69 0.58 -10.48
C PHE A 95 -1.06 -0.84 -10.89
N HIS A 96 -1.64 -1.60 -9.97
CA HIS A 96 -1.92 -3.03 -10.15
C HIS A 96 -3.24 -3.28 -10.88
N ARG A 97 -4.07 -2.25 -11.07
CA ARG A 97 -5.35 -2.34 -11.77
C ARG A 97 -5.63 -1.05 -12.55
N VAL A 98 -5.90 -1.17 -13.84
CA VAL A 98 -6.18 -0.07 -14.76
C VAL A 98 -7.38 -0.46 -15.62
N ILE A 99 -8.43 0.35 -15.57
CA ILE A 99 -9.64 0.15 -16.38
C ILE A 99 -9.88 1.42 -17.17
N GLU A 100 -9.72 1.34 -18.49
CA GLU A 100 -9.90 2.47 -19.40
C GLU A 100 -11.30 3.11 -19.23
N GLY A 101 -11.34 4.44 -19.14
CA GLY A 101 -12.56 5.21 -18.90
C GLY A 101 -13.12 5.14 -17.48
N PHE A 102 -12.54 4.32 -16.60
CA PHE A 102 -12.98 4.20 -15.21
C PHE A 102 -11.95 4.72 -14.21
N MET A 103 -10.83 4.02 -14.01
CA MET A 103 -9.84 4.40 -12.98
C MET A 103 -8.48 3.72 -13.14
N ILE A 104 -7.47 4.30 -12.49
CA ILE A 104 -6.16 3.68 -12.23
C ILE A 104 -6.00 3.48 -10.73
N GLN A 105 -5.68 2.28 -10.28
CA GLN A 105 -5.58 1.91 -8.85
C GLN A 105 -4.19 1.40 -8.50
N GLY A 106 -3.65 1.91 -7.39
CA GLY A 106 -2.30 1.64 -6.89
C GLY A 106 -2.26 1.59 -5.36
N GLY A 107 -1.05 1.70 -4.80
CA GLY A 107 -0.83 1.74 -3.34
C GLY A 107 -0.90 0.39 -2.63
N ASP A 108 -0.78 -0.71 -3.38
CA ASP A 108 -0.70 -2.07 -2.85
C ASP A 108 0.75 -2.57 -2.81
N PRO A 109 1.33 -2.89 -1.63
CA PRO A 109 2.68 -3.41 -1.50
C PRO A 109 2.87 -4.79 -2.14
N ASN A 110 1.78 -5.57 -2.32
CA ASN A 110 1.85 -6.88 -2.97
C ASN A 110 1.70 -6.79 -4.50
N GLY A 111 1.26 -5.65 -5.04
CA GLY A 111 1.03 -5.44 -6.47
C GLY A 111 -0.03 -6.36 -7.11
N ASN A 112 -0.96 -6.89 -6.32
CA ASN A 112 -2.00 -7.84 -6.74
C ASN A 112 -3.42 -7.52 -6.22
N GLY A 113 -3.59 -6.37 -5.56
CA GLY A 113 -4.83 -5.89 -4.97
C GLY A 113 -5.08 -6.34 -3.53
N THR A 114 -4.25 -7.21 -2.93
CA THR A 114 -4.57 -7.84 -1.63
C THR A 114 -3.82 -7.28 -0.44
N GLY A 115 -2.77 -6.47 -0.64
CA GLY A 115 -1.97 -5.91 0.43
C GLY A 115 -2.54 -4.61 1.01
N GLY A 116 -1.79 -4.06 1.97
CA GLY A 116 -2.12 -2.84 2.68
C GLY A 116 -1.06 -2.49 3.73
N PRO A 117 -1.26 -1.41 4.50
CA PRO A 117 -0.26 -0.92 5.45
C PRO A 117 -0.31 -1.69 6.79
N GLY A 118 -1.11 -2.76 6.85
CA GLY A 118 -1.29 -3.57 8.05
C GLY A 118 -2.43 -3.13 8.96
N TYR A 119 -3.06 -1.99 8.68
CA TYR A 119 -4.20 -1.45 9.43
C TYR A 119 -5.22 -0.84 8.47
N ALA A 120 -6.37 -0.44 9.02
CA ALA A 120 -7.43 0.27 8.30
C ALA A 120 -7.71 1.64 8.92
N ILE A 121 -8.25 2.56 8.13
CA ILE A 121 -8.71 3.88 8.54
C ILE A 121 -10.23 4.03 8.33
N PRO A 122 -10.92 4.90 9.11
CA PRO A 122 -12.33 5.21 8.89
C PRO A 122 -12.56 5.94 7.57
N ASP A 123 -13.76 5.80 7.01
CA ASP A 123 -14.19 6.59 5.85
C ASP A 123 -14.53 8.04 6.26
N GLU A 124 -14.27 9.01 5.37
CA GLU A 124 -14.53 10.43 5.58
C GLU A 124 -15.34 10.98 4.39
N PHE A 125 -16.67 10.91 4.47
CA PHE A 125 -17.55 11.42 3.41
C PHE A 125 -17.89 12.89 3.64
N VAL A 126 -17.69 13.71 2.62
CA VAL A 126 -17.87 15.16 2.67
C VAL A 126 -18.88 15.56 1.61
N LYS A 127 -19.92 16.31 2.01
CA LYS A 127 -21.06 16.66 1.14
C LYS A 127 -20.66 17.33 -0.18
N ASP A 128 -19.58 18.09 -0.20
CA ASP A 128 -19.14 18.85 -1.38
C ASP A 128 -18.10 18.11 -2.23
N LEU A 129 -17.77 16.86 -1.90
CA LEU A 129 -16.84 16.02 -2.67
C LEU A 129 -17.62 14.93 -3.41
N HIS A 130 -17.54 14.96 -4.73
CA HIS A 130 -18.27 14.06 -5.61
C HIS A 130 -17.38 13.49 -6.72
N PHE A 131 -17.71 12.28 -7.17
CA PHE A 131 -17.08 11.62 -8.30
C PHE A 131 -17.58 12.13 -9.67
N ASN A 132 -17.88 13.42 -9.81
CA ASN A 132 -18.52 13.98 -11.00
C ASN A 132 -17.56 14.37 -12.15
N LYS A 133 -16.26 14.04 -12.03
CA LYS A 133 -15.22 14.42 -12.98
C LYS A 133 -14.04 13.44 -12.96
N MET A 134 -13.18 13.58 -13.98
CA MET A 134 -11.87 12.91 -14.04
C MET A 134 -10.90 13.47 -13.01
N GLY A 135 -9.89 12.67 -12.66
CA GLY A 135 -8.79 13.09 -11.81
C GLY A 135 -9.13 13.14 -10.32
N VAL A 136 -10.26 12.58 -9.89
CA VAL A 136 -10.60 12.48 -8.47
C VAL A 136 -9.74 11.38 -7.83
N LEU A 137 -9.02 11.73 -6.76
CA LEU A 137 -8.21 10.80 -5.96
C LEU A 137 -9.02 10.31 -4.76
N ALA A 138 -9.16 8.99 -4.63
CA ALA A 138 -9.95 8.38 -3.58
C ALA A 138 -9.34 7.10 -3.01
N MET A 139 -9.71 6.79 -1.76
CA MET A 139 -9.23 5.63 -1.03
C MET A 139 -9.98 4.36 -1.49
N ALA A 140 -9.23 3.35 -1.92
CA ALA A 140 -9.81 2.03 -2.18
C ALA A 140 -10.12 1.33 -0.86
N ASN A 141 -11.21 0.57 -0.82
CA ASN A 141 -11.62 -0.19 0.37
C ASN A 141 -12.31 -1.50 -0.05
N ARG A 142 -12.59 -2.37 0.93
CA ARG A 142 -13.32 -3.64 0.78
C ARG A 142 -14.68 -3.59 1.48
N GLY A 143 -15.22 -2.39 1.68
CA GLY A 143 -16.38 -2.11 2.54
C GLY A 143 -16.10 -0.98 3.54
N PRO A 144 -17.11 -0.58 4.33
CA PRO A 144 -17.01 0.58 5.21
C PRO A 144 -15.82 0.49 6.18
N ASN A 145 -15.06 1.58 6.30
CA ASN A 145 -13.93 1.74 7.23
C ASN A 145 -12.81 0.69 7.04
N THR A 146 -12.56 0.29 5.79
CA THR A 146 -11.50 -0.68 5.44
C THR A 146 -10.45 -0.11 4.48
N GLY A 147 -10.44 1.21 4.29
CA GLY A 147 -9.38 1.90 3.56
C GLY A 147 -8.04 1.79 4.29
N GLY A 148 -6.93 1.99 3.58
CA GLY A 148 -5.59 1.85 4.15
C GLY A 148 -4.56 2.57 3.30
N SER A 149 -3.84 1.84 2.46
CA SER A 149 -2.81 2.42 1.58
C SER A 149 -3.23 2.51 0.12
N GLN A 150 -4.16 1.65 -0.32
CA GLN A 150 -4.56 1.57 -1.71
C GLN A 150 -5.46 2.74 -2.10
N PHE A 151 -5.18 3.36 -3.24
CA PHE A 151 -5.95 4.49 -3.76
C PHE A 151 -6.25 4.27 -5.23
N PHE A 152 -7.19 5.05 -5.76
CA PHE A 152 -7.43 5.13 -7.19
C PHE A 152 -7.64 6.57 -7.65
N ILE A 153 -7.39 6.82 -8.93
CA ILE A 153 -7.65 8.09 -9.62
C ILE A 153 -8.66 7.82 -10.74
N THR A 154 -9.73 8.61 -10.80
CA THR A 154 -10.78 8.43 -11.82
C THR A 154 -10.35 8.89 -13.22
N LEU A 155 -10.80 8.16 -14.22
CA LEU A 155 -10.66 8.47 -15.65
C LEU A 155 -11.99 8.91 -16.29
N GLY A 156 -13.02 9.13 -15.47
CA GLY A 156 -14.33 9.63 -15.88
C GLY A 156 -15.19 9.95 -14.64
N PRO A 157 -16.38 10.53 -14.82
CA PRO A 157 -17.40 10.60 -13.77
C PRO A 157 -17.82 9.19 -13.30
N THR A 158 -17.89 8.99 -11.99
CA THR A 158 -18.15 7.71 -11.33
C THR A 158 -19.06 7.86 -10.10
N ASP A 159 -20.11 8.68 -10.21
CA ASP A 159 -21.01 9.08 -9.11
C ASP A 159 -21.58 7.92 -8.26
N TRP A 160 -21.64 6.70 -8.81
CA TRP A 160 -22.05 5.51 -8.05
C TRP A 160 -21.06 5.11 -6.93
N LEU A 161 -19.90 5.74 -6.88
CA LEU A 161 -18.88 5.61 -5.83
C LEU A 161 -19.04 6.64 -4.70
N ASP A 162 -19.92 7.64 -4.85
CA ASP A 162 -20.18 8.64 -3.81
C ASP A 162 -20.63 7.95 -2.51
N ASN A 163 -20.09 8.41 -1.38
CA ASN A 163 -20.32 7.85 -0.04
C ASN A 163 -19.97 6.36 0.10
N LYS A 164 -19.11 5.85 -0.80
CA LYS A 164 -18.51 4.50 -0.70
C LYS A 164 -17.00 4.55 -0.59
N HIS A 165 -16.37 5.58 -1.13
CA HIS A 165 -14.93 5.80 -1.08
C HIS A 165 -14.62 7.23 -0.63
N THR A 166 -13.69 7.39 0.30
CA THR A 166 -13.22 8.71 0.74
C THR A 166 -12.50 9.40 -0.42
N ILE A 167 -13.03 10.52 -0.89
CA ILE A 167 -12.32 11.43 -1.80
C ILE A 167 -11.37 12.28 -0.95
N PHE A 168 -10.07 12.18 -1.19
CA PHE A 168 -9.06 12.89 -0.40
C PHE A 168 -8.13 13.78 -1.24
N GLY A 169 -8.41 13.92 -2.54
CA GLY A 169 -7.71 14.86 -3.39
C GLY A 169 -8.22 14.89 -4.82
N ALA A 170 -7.54 15.67 -5.66
CA ALA A 170 -7.72 15.63 -7.11
C ALA A 170 -6.44 16.03 -7.83
N VAL A 171 -6.24 15.49 -9.03
CA VAL A 171 -5.15 15.87 -9.93
C VAL A 171 -5.33 17.33 -10.36
N VAL A 172 -4.25 18.10 -10.27
CA VAL A 172 -4.20 19.53 -10.65
C VAL A 172 -3.22 19.79 -11.78
N GLN A 173 -2.25 18.90 -12.02
CA GLN A 173 -1.32 18.95 -13.15
C GLN A 173 -0.97 17.53 -13.62
N GLY A 174 -0.73 17.34 -14.92
CA GLY A 174 -0.35 16.04 -15.47
C GLY A 174 -1.51 15.06 -15.68
N MET A 175 -2.73 15.55 -15.96
CA MET A 175 -3.84 14.65 -16.29
C MET A 175 -3.60 13.85 -17.58
N ASP A 176 -2.85 14.40 -18.53
CA ASP A 176 -2.39 13.69 -19.73
C ASP A 176 -1.53 12.46 -19.38
N VAL A 177 -0.70 12.54 -18.32
CA VAL A 177 0.05 11.40 -17.79
C VAL A 177 -0.88 10.36 -17.18
N VAL A 178 -1.87 10.79 -16.39
CA VAL A 178 -2.87 9.91 -15.77
C VAL A 178 -3.70 9.18 -16.84
N GLU A 179 -4.14 9.89 -17.88
CA GLU A 179 -4.85 9.30 -19.02
C GLU A 179 -3.96 8.35 -19.83
N LYS A 180 -2.68 8.69 -20.02
CA LYS A 180 -1.71 7.81 -20.68
C LYS A 180 -1.55 6.50 -19.91
N ILE A 181 -1.49 6.55 -18.58
CA ILE A 181 -1.52 5.34 -17.73
C ILE A 181 -2.84 4.61 -17.90
N GLY A 182 -3.96 5.33 -17.95
CA GLY A 182 -5.30 4.77 -18.14
C GLY A 182 -5.53 3.98 -19.44
N LYS A 183 -4.64 4.14 -20.43
CA LYS A 183 -4.73 3.51 -21.76
C LYS A 183 -3.69 2.40 -21.98
N VAL A 184 -2.92 2.03 -20.95
CA VAL A 184 -1.94 0.93 -21.07
C VAL A 184 -2.64 -0.39 -21.32
N LYS A 185 -1.99 -1.29 -22.04
CA LYS A 185 -2.51 -2.65 -22.27
C LYS A 185 -2.59 -3.41 -20.94
N THR A 186 -3.75 -4.01 -20.66
CA THR A 186 -3.99 -4.83 -19.48
C THR A 186 -4.26 -6.29 -19.83
N ASN A 187 -4.13 -7.17 -18.84
CA ASN A 187 -4.54 -8.57 -18.92
C ASN A 187 -6.02 -8.75 -18.53
N GLN A 188 -6.50 -10.00 -18.45
CA GLN A 188 -7.89 -10.32 -18.11
C GLN A 188 -8.32 -9.92 -16.68
N GLN A 189 -7.37 -9.53 -15.82
CA GLN A 189 -7.61 -9.08 -14.44
C GLN A 189 -7.43 -7.56 -14.31
N ASP A 190 -7.47 -6.82 -15.43
CA ASP A 190 -7.23 -5.38 -15.52
C ASP A 190 -5.82 -4.96 -15.05
N LYS A 191 -4.87 -5.90 -14.90
CA LYS A 191 -3.50 -5.59 -14.51
C LYS A 191 -2.68 -5.17 -15.73
N PRO A 192 -1.93 -4.05 -15.70
CA PRO A 192 -1.03 -3.68 -16.79
C PRO A 192 -0.07 -4.82 -17.16
N VAL A 193 0.07 -5.09 -18.46
CA VAL A 193 1.02 -6.08 -18.99
C VAL A 193 2.45 -5.61 -18.76
N GLU A 194 2.71 -4.34 -19.10
CA GLU A 194 3.94 -3.64 -18.75
C GLU A 194 3.72 -2.87 -17.43
N PRO A 195 4.56 -3.07 -16.39
CA PRO A 195 4.36 -2.41 -15.12
C PRO A 195 4.35 -0.88 -15.22
N VAL A 196 3.31 -0.27 -14.64
CA VAL A 196 3.27 1.17 -14.37
C VAL A 196 3.71 1.36 -12.93
N VAL A 197 4.88 1.96 -12.74
CA VAL A 197 5.60 2.04 -11.46
C VAL A 197 5.56 3.47 -10.93
N ILE A 198 5.17 3.63 -9.67
CA ILE A 198 5.36 4.84 -8.88
C ILE A 198 6.80 4.81 -8.39
N LYS A 199 7.68 5.62 -8.98
CA LYS A 199 9.09 5.72 -8.57
C LYS A 199 9.23 6.36 -7.20
N GLY A 200 8.30 7.24 -6.85
CA GLY A 200 8.19 7.87 -5.54
C GLY A 200 7.15 8.97 -5.54
N ILE A 201 6.82 9.45 -4.34
CA ILE A 201 5.87 10.55 -4.14
C ILE A 201 6.54 11.61 -3.24
N THR A 202 6.42 12.88 -3.60
CA THR A 202 6.92 14.00 -2.80
C THR A 202 5.77 14.91 -2.39
N LEU A 203 5.82 15.43 -1.16
CA LEU A 203 4.85 16.38 -0.63
C LEU A 203 5.39 17.81 -0.77
N GLU A 204 4.55 18.73 -1.24
CA GLU A 204 4.89 20.15 -1.40
C GLU A 204 3.80 21.01 -0.74
N PRO A 205 4.17 22.04 0.04
CA PRO A 205 3.18 22.97 0.58
C PRO A 205 2.50 23.77 -0.54
N ILE A 206 1.22 24.12 -0.34
CA ILE A 206 0.53 25.03 -1.25
C ILE A 206 0.81 26.47 -0.83
N THR A 207 1.68 27.16 -1.56
CA THR A 207 2.06 28.56 -1.26
C THR A 207 1.23 29.59 -2.02
N ASP A 208 0.47 29.17 -3.04
CA ASP A 208 -0.09 30.08 -4.05
C ASP A 208 -1.62 30.17 -4.02
N ASP A 209 -2.30 29.60 -3.02
CA ASP A 209 -3.77 29.63 -2.99
C ASP A 209 -4.27 30.99 -2.50
N ALA A 210 -4.67 31.85 -3.46
CA ALA A 210 -5.34 33.13 -3.24
C ALA A 210 -6.70 33.03 -2.49
N SER A 211 -7.08 31.83 -2.05
CA SER A 211 -8.30 31.53 -1.29
C SER A 211 -8.20 31.81 0.22
N GLN A 212 -7.00 32.09 0.76
CA GLN A 212 -6.81 32.45 2.19
C GLN A 212 -7.04 33.95 2.51
N ASN A 213 -7.36 34.80 1.51
CA ASN A 213 -7.53 36.25 1.72
C ASN A 213 -8.98 36.71 2.03
N ASN A 214 -9.95 35.79 2.20
CA ASN A 214 -11.37 36.17 2.39
C ASN A 214 -11.92 36.00 3.82
N THR A 215 -11.09 35.81 4.84
CA THR A 215 -11.56 35.69 6.25
C THR A 215 -11.08 36.82 7.17
N LYS A 216 -10.58 37.92 6.62
CA LYS A 216 -10.34 39.16 7.37
C LYS A 216 -10.93 40.35 6.64
N LYS A 217 -12.23 40.56 6.77
CA LYS A 217 -12.84 41.89 6.64
C LYS A 217 -14.06 41.99 7.53
#